data_AF-A0A6N8ZZJ6-F1
#
_entry.id   AF-A0A6N8ZZJ6-F1
#
_cell.length_a   1.000
_cell.length_b   1.000
_cell.length_c   1.000
_cell.angle_alpha   90.00
_cell.angle_beta   90.00
_cell.angle_gamma   90.00
#
_symmetry.space_group_name_H-M   'P 1'
#
loop_
_entity.id
_entity.type
_entity.pdbx_description
1 polymer ?
#
loop_
_entity_poly.entity_id
_entity_poly.type
_entity_poly.pdbx_seq_one_letter_code
_entity_poly.pdbx_strand_id
1 'polypeptide(L)'
;MSEALDLPTRYREQIEALLRRHVPEVEVWAYGSRVNGLGHDASDLDLVLRGPGLKPIALGEIADLAKGFEQSTIPILIEARDWARLPKSFQQEIEQNYVVLRKAGAIG
;
A
#
# COMPACT_ATOMS: atom_id res chain seq x y z
N MET A 1 14.21 1.16 -16.90
CA MET A 1 12.74 1.06 -16.97
C MET A 1 12.23 1.72 -15.72
N SER A 2 11.44 2.78 -15.86
CA SER A 2 11.14 3.74 -14.80
C SER A 2 10.39 3.07 -13.65
N GLU A 3 11.11 2.72 -12.58
CA GLU A 3 10.54 2.44 -11.27
C GLU A 3 9.92 3.74 -10.78
N ALA A 4 8.64 3.95 -11.07
CA ALA A 4 7.92 5.19 -10.72
C ALA A 4 7.72 5.38 -9.21
N LEU A 5 8.13 4.40 -8.40
CA LEU A 5 8.08 4.47 -6.94
C LEU A 5 9.51 4.59 -6.40
N ASP A 6 9.80 5.72 -5.76
CA ASP A 6 11.07 5.94 -5.06
C ASP A 6 11.11 5.15 -3.74
N LEU A 7 11.33 3.84 -3.85
CA LEU A 7 11.41 2.90 -2.75
C LEU A 7 12.47 1.82 -3.05
N PRO A 8 13.50 1.67 -2.21
CA PRO A 8 14.48 0.61 -2.36
C PRO A 8 13.85 -0.78 -2.46
N THR A 9 14.31 -1.60 -3.41
CA THR A 9 13.77 -2.94 -3.69
C THR A 9 13.68 -3.81 -2.43
N ARG A 10 14.68 -3.74 -1.54
CA ARG A 10 14.70 -4.46 -0.25
C ARG A 10 13.49 -4.14 0.64
N TYR A 11 13.04 -2.89 0.66
CA TYR A 11 11.89 -2.48 1.48
C TYR A 11 10.60 -2.88 0.79
N ARG A 12 10.53 -2.75 -0.53
CA ARG A 12 9.42 -3.27 -1.32
C ARG A 12 9.18 -4.76 -1.07
N GLU A 13 10.23 -5.58 -1.12
CA GLU A 13 10.12 -7.02 -0.86
C GLU A 13 9.62 -7.34 0.55
N GLN A 14 10.09 -6.61 1.57
CA GLN A 14 9.61 -6.75 2.95
C GLN A 14 8.12 -6.38 3.07
N ILE A 15 7.71 -5.27 2.46
CA ILE A 15 6.31 -4.82 2.45
C ILE A 15 5.44 -5.86 1.77
N GLU A 16 5.83 -6.34 0.59
CA GLU A 16 5.10 -7.37 -0.13
C GLU A 16 4.99 -8.68 0.66
N ALA A 17 6.03 -9.06 1.42
CA ALA A 17 5.99 -10.23 2.28
C ALA A 17 4.99 -10.08 3.43
N LEU A 18 4.95 -8.91 4.09
CA LEU A 18 3.97 -8.60 5.14
C LEU A 18 2.55 -8.56 4.57
N LEU A 19 2.35 -7.92 3.42
CA LEU A 19 1.07 -7.89 2.73
C LEU A 19 0.57 -9.30 2.36
N ARG A 20 1.45 -10.18 1.86
CA ARG A 20 1.09 -11.59 1.59
C ARG A 20 0.67 -12.34 2.85
N ARG A 21 1.32 -12.04 3.98
CA ARG A 21 1.07 -12.71 5.26
C ARG A 21 -0.25 -12.28 5.90
N HIS A 22 -0.56 -10.99 5.88
CA HIS A 22 -1.73 -10.44 6.58
C HIS A 22 -2.95 -10.28 5.69
N VAL A 23 -2.76 -9.92 4.41
CA VAL A 23 -3.84 -9.60 3.48
C VAL A 23 -3.59 -10.23 2.08
N PRO A 24 -3.57 -11.57 1.97
CA PRO A 24 -3.19 -12.25 0.74
C PRO A 24 -4.12 -11.96 -0.45
N GLU A 25 -5.41 -11.72 -0.21
CA GLU A 25 -6.43 -11.52 -1.25
C GLU A 25 -6.66 -10.04 -1.61
N VAL A 26 -5.90 -9.13 -1.01
CA VAL A 26 -6.07 -7.69 -1.17
C VAL A 26 -5.13 -7.15 -2.24
N GLU A 27 -5.68 -6.30 -3.10
CA GLU A 27 -4.89 -5.52 -4.05
C GLU A 27 -4.35 -4.25 -3.37
N VAL A 28 -3.09 -3.92 -3.60
CA VAL A 28 -2.40 -2.82 -2.91
C VAL A 28 -1.79 -1.86 -3.91
N TRP A 29 -2.18 -0.60 -3.78
CA TRP A 29 -1.70 0.50 -4.61
C TRP A 29 -0.89 1.46 -3.74
N ALA A 30 0.29 1.86 -4.22
CA ALA A 30 1.03 2.97 -3.66
C ALA A 30 0.63 4.26 -4.37
N TYR A 31 0.50 5.35 -3.62
CA TYR A 31 0.21 6.67 -4.14
C TYR A 31 1.01 7.73 -3.36
N GLY A 32 0.80 9.01 -3.67
CA GLY A 32 1.41 10.11 -2.92
C GLY A 32 2.75 10.60 -3.47
N SER A 33 3.53 11.24 -2.62
CA SER A 33 4.72 12.03 -3.04
C SER A 33 5.81 11.17 -3.68
N ARG A 34 5.99 9.93 -3.22
CA ARG A 34 6.94 8.94 -3.77
C ARG A 34 6.57 8.42 -5.17
N VAL A 35 5.30 8.56 -5.56
CA VAL A 35 4.80 8.23 -6.91
C VAL A 35 4.76 9.46 -7.81
N ASN A 36 4.45 10.63 -7.24
CA ASN A 36 4.39 11.90 -7.95
C ASN A 36 5.77 12.55 -8.20
N GLY A 37 6.87 11.95 -7.71
CA GLY A 37 8.23 12.52 -7.85
C GLY A 37 8.47 13.78 -7.01
N LEU A 38 7.56 14.07 -6.06
CA LEU A 38 7.65 15.16 -5.08
C LEU A 38 8.12 14.65 -3.70
N GLY A 39 8.59 13.39 -3.64
CA GLY A 39 9.03 12.75 -2.41
C GLY A 39 10.27 13.41 -1.85
N HIS A 40 10.19 13.84 -0.60
CA HIS A 40 11.36 14.15 0.21
C HIS A 40 11.84 12.86 0.91
N ASP A 41 13.11 12.78 1.31
CA ASP A 41 13.69 11.57 1.94
C ASP A 41 12.91 11.05 3.17
N ALA A 42 12.18 11.94 3.86
CA ALA A 42 11.34 11.63 5.01
C ALA A 42 9.86 11.40 4.67
N SER A 43 9.48 11.31 3.39
CA SER A 43 8.09 11.10 3.00
C SER A 43 7.59 9.72 3.38
N ASP A 44 6.38 9.67 3.90
CA ASP A 44 5.68 8.43 4.22
C ASP A 44 5.35 7.67 2.93
N LEU A 45 5.11 6.36 3.05
CA LEU A 45 4.62 5.52 1.97
C LEU A 45 3.11 5.33 2.14
N ASP A 46 2.35 6.04 1.32
CA ASP A 46 0.90 5.93 1.29
C ASP A 46 0.46 4.73 0.46
N LEU A 47 -0.23 3.80 1.10
CA LEU A 47 -0.78 2.59 0.52
C LEU A 47 -2.30 2.58 0.64
N VAL A 48 -2.97 2.25 -0.46
CA VAL A 48 -4.37 1.85 -0.46
C VAL A 48 -4.46 0.33 -0.51
N LEU A 49 -5.26 -0.22 0.39
CA LEU A 49 -5.71 -1.59 0.40
C LEU A 49 -7.10 -1.69 -0.23
N ARG A 50 -7.21 -2.43 -1.34
CA ARG A 50 -8.45 -2.70 -2.07
C ARG A 50 -8.89 -4.13 -1.77
N GLY A 51 -9.86 -4.25 -0.87
CA GLY A 51 -10.47 -5.54 -0.54
C GLY A 51 -11.15 -6.19 -1.75
N PRO A 52 -11.36 -7.52 -1.71
CA PRO A 52 -12.03 -8.24 -2.78
C PRO A 52 -13.44 -7.66 -3.02
N GLY A 53 -13.73 -7.33 -4.28
CA GLY A 53 -14.99 -6.69 -4.67
C GLY A 53 -15.19 -5.28 -4.12
N LEU A 54 -14.10 -4.56 -3.79
CA LEU A 54 -14.12 -3.20 -3.20
C LEU A 54 -14.89 -3.13 -1.88
N LYS A 55 -14.89 -4.23 -1.12
CA LYS A 55 -15.49 -4.28 0.21
C LYS A 55 -14.50 -3.76 1.26
N PRO A 56 -15.00 -3.18 2.37
CA PRO A 56 -14.15 -2.78 3.48
C PRO A 56 -13.39 -3.97 4.05
N ILE A 57 -12.11 -3.77 4.29
CA ILE A 57 -11.26 -4.75 4.95
C ILE A 57 -11.55 -4.73 6.45
N ALA A 58 -11.40 -5.87 7.11
CA ALA A 58 -11.61 -5.93 8.55
C ALA A 58 -10.56 -5.05 9.24
N LEU A 59 -11.00 -4.22 10.20
CA LEU A 59 -10.09 -3.35 10.95
C LEU A 59 -8.98 -4.14 11.66
N GLY A 60 -9.25 -5.38 12.06
CA GLY A 60 -8.26 -6.28 12.64
C GLY A 60 -7.12 -6.60 11.67
N GLU A 61 -7.42 -6.90 10.40
CA GLU A 61 -6.40 -7.19 9.38
C GLU A 61 -5.52 -5.97 9.09
N ILE A 62 -6.14 -4.77 9.02
CA ILE A 62 -5.40 -3.52 8.84
C ILE A 62 -4.50 -3.24 10.06
N ALA A 63 -5.02 -3.44 11.28
CA ALA A 63 -4.27 -3.24 12.51
C ALA A 63 -3.10 -4.22 12.64
N ASP A 64 -3.30 -5.50 12.27
CA ASP A 64 -2.25 -6.50 12.29
C ASP A 64 -1.17 -6.23 11.24
N LEU A 65 -1.58 -5.75 10.06
CA LEU A 65 -0.64 -5.30 9.03
C LEU A 65 0.17 -4.08 9.50
N ALA A 66 -0.48 -3.08 10.10
CA ALA A 66 0.19 -1.90 10.64
C ALA A 66 1.22 -2.27 11.71
N LYS A 67 0.86 -3.18 12.63
CA LYS A 67 1.81 -3.76 13.59
C LYS A 67 2.96 -4.47 12.90
N GLY A 68 2.70 -5.21 11.82
CA GLY A 68 3.73 -5.87 11.01
C GLY A 68 4.73 -4.87 10.42
N PHE A 69 4.26 -3.70 9.97
CA PHE A 69 5.12 -2.62 9.52
C PHE A 69 5.90 -1.96 10.66
N GLU A 70 5.27 -1.66 11.79
CA GLU A 70 5.94 -1.08 12.96
C GLU A 70 7.03 -2.00 13.54
N GLN A 71 6.83 -3.31 13.48
CA GLN A 71 7.80 -4.31 13.92
C GLN A 71 8.91 -4.56 12.89
N SER A 72 8.78 -4.03 11.67
CA SER A 72 9.76 -4.20 10.61
C SER A 72 10.92 -3.23 10.76
N THR A 73 12.05 -3.53 10.11
CA THR A 73 13.25 -2.69 10.12
C THR A 73 13.19 -1.58 9.06
N ILE A 74 12.01 -1.27 8.53
CA ILE A 74 11.82 -0.31 7.44
C ILE A 74 11.89 1.10 8.03
N PRO A 75 12.86 1.95 7.64
CA PRO A 75 13.05 3.27 8.23
C PRO A 75 12.15 4.34 7.60
N ILE A 76 10.94 3.96 7.16
CA ILE A 76 9.93 4.87 6.60
C ILE A 76 8.57 4.54 7.21
N LEU A 77 7.73 5.55 7.42
CA LEU A 77 6.36 5.33 7.86
C LEU A 77 5.56 4.76 6.69
N ILE A 78 4.74 3.75 6.96
CA ILE A 78 3.86 3.14 5.96
C ILE A 78 2.42 3.34 6.43
N GLU A 79 1.67 4.16 5.70
CA GLU A 79 0.25 4.34 5.95
C GLU A 79 -0.56 3.42 5.04
N ALA A 80 -1.34 2.51 5.63
CA ALA A 80 -2.23 1.64 4.87
C ALA A 80 -3.70 2.03 5.12
N ARG A 81 -4.41 2.45 4.07
CA ARG A 81 -5.82 2.87 4.14
C ARG A 81 -6.72 1.96 3.33
N ASP A 82 -7.92 1.72 3.84
CA ASP A 82 -8.94 0.92 3.15
C ASP A 82 -9.62 1.75 2.05
N TRP A 83 -9.50 1.31 0.80
CA TRP A 83 -10.13 1.95 -0.36
C TRP A 83 -11.63 2.16 -0.18
N ALA A 84 -12.33 1.16 0.36
CA ALA A 84 -13.78 1.20 0.48
C ALA A 84 -14.27 2.28 1.47
N ARG A 85 -13.38 2.74 2.35
CA ARG A 85 -13.64 3.80 3.33
C ARG A 85 -13.21 5.18 2.85
N LEU A 86 -12.42 5.26 1.78
CA LEU A 86 -11.97 6.53 1.23
C LEU A 86 -13.14 7.24 0.52
N PRO A 87 -13.24 8.57 0.64
CA PRO A 87 -14.17 9.36 -0.15
C PRO A 87 -13.93 9.18 -1.64
N LYS A 88 -15.00 9.18 -2.45
CA LYS A 88 -14.89 9.03 -3.92
C LYS A 88 -13.98 10.06 -4.58
N SER A 89 -13.95 11.30 -4.07
CA SER A 89 -13.02 12.33 -4.56
C SER A 89 -11.56 11.92 -4.39
N PHE A 90 -11.24 11.31 -3.24
CA PHE A 90 -9.90 10.82 -2.94
C PHE A 90 -9.53 9.61 -3.79
N GLN A 91 -10.49 8.71 -4.00
CA GLN A 91 -10.34 7.57 -4.92
C GLN A 91 -9.99 8.05 -6.34
N GLN A 92 -10.71 9.06 -6.85
CA GLN A 92 -10.45 9.64 -8.17
C GLN A 92 -9.06 10.26 -8.27
N GLU A 93 -8.60 10.96 -7.24
CA GLU A 93 -7.26 11.55 -7.20
C GLU A 93 -6.17 10.47 -7.27
N ILE A 94 -6.32 9.41 -6.47
CA ILE A 94 -5.38 8.27 -6.46
C ILE A 94 -5.38 7.55 -7.81
N GLU A 95 -6.55 7.37 -8.44
CA GLU A 95 -6.67 6.77 -9.77
C GLU A 95 -5.92 7.55 -10.86
N GLN A 96 -5.66 8.85 -10.67
CA GLN A 96 -4.88 9.64 -11.63
C GLN A 96 -3.39 9.30 -11.60
N ASN A 97 -2.84 8.98 -10.41
CA ASN A 97 -1.45 8.59 -10.29
C ASN A 97 -1.21 7.61 -9.13
N TYR A 98 -1.14 6.32 -9.47
CA TYR A 98 -0.84 5.24 -8.55
C TYR A 98 0.12 4.23 -9.16
N VAL A 99 0.82 3.50 -8.30
CA VAL A 99 1.65 2.37 -8.66
C VAL A 99 1.06 1.12 -8.01
N VAL A 100 0.76 0.11 -8.82
CA VAL A 100 0.34 -1.19 -8.29
C VAL A 100 1.54 -1.88 -7.65
N LEU A 101 1.58 -1.93 -6.33
CA LEU A 101 2.59 -2.70 -5.60
C LEU A 101 2.30 -4.18 -5.67
N ARG A 102 1.02 -4.56 -5.48
CA ARG A 102 0.59 -5.95 -5.45
C ARG A 102 -0.82 -6.08 -6.00
N LYS A 103 -1.03 -7.01 -6.91
CA LYS A 103 -2.38 -7.43 -7.32
C LYS A 103 -2.92 -8.43 -6.31
N ALA A 104 -4.24 -8.44 -6.12
CA ALA A 104 -4.91 -9.49 -5.35
C ALA A 104 -4.42 -10.85 -5.87
N GLY A 105 -3.85 -11.66 -4.97
CA GLY A 105 -3.39 -12.99 -5.34
C GLY A 105 -4.61 -13.80 -5.73
N ALA A 106 -4.72 -14.21 -7.00
CA ALA A 106 -5.61 -15.31 -7.34
C ALA A 106 -5.07 -16.52 -6.59
N ILE A 107 -5.80 -16.99 -5.58
CA ILE A 107 -5.55 -18.29 -4.98
C ILE A 107 -5.94 -19.30 -6.07
N GLY A 108 -4.94 -19.71 -6.85
CA GLY A 108 -5.04 -20.81 -7.81
C GLY A 108 -4.83 -22.14 -7.13
#